data_AF-A0A914MYQ1-F1
#
_entry.id   AF-A0A914MYQ1-F1
#
_cell.length_a   1.000
_cell.length_b   1.000
_cell.length_c   1.000
_cell.angle_alpha   90.00
_cell.angle_beta   90.00
_cell.angle_gamma   90.00
#
_symmetry.space_group_name_H-M   'P 1'
#
loop_
_entity.id
_entity.type
_entity.pdbx_description
1 polymer ?
#
loop_
_entity_poly.entity_id
_entity_poly.type
_entity_poly.pdbx_seq_one_letter_code
_entity_poly.pdbx_strand_id
1 'polypeptide(L)'
;MATVNVAKNMLEPVKSLPKYFDKFKKNVFYYISDKHGDRWANRNMAWFIIATWTTVYFVVSTKMEKSALRLKMAKNTQKFISSQ
;
A
#
# COMPACT_ATOMS: atom_id res chain seq x y z
N MET A 1 12.91 -3.86 23.31
CA MET A 1 12.95 -5.02 22.38
C MET A 1 11.59 -5.28 21.72
N ALA A 2 10.48 -5.31 22.48
CA ALA A 2 9.10 -5.40 21.95
C ALA A 2 8.75 -4.30 20.91
N THR A 3 9.21 -3.07 21.13
CA THR A 3 9.00 -1.92 20.23
C THR A 3 9.71 -2.01 18.88
N VAL A 4 10.74 -2.85 18.72
CA VAL A 4 11.44 -3.09 17.44
C VAL A 4 10.69 -4.15 16.63
N ASN A 5 10.19 -5.20 17.28
CA ASN A 5 9.35 -6.22 16.67
C ASN A 5 8.03 -5.65 16.13
N VAL A 6 7.39 -4.74 16.86
CA VAL A 6 6.16 -4.08 16.39
C VAL A 6 6.41 -3.25 15.12
N ALA A 7 7.51 -2.50 15.04
CA ALA A 7 7.84 -1.74 13.84
C ALA A 7 8.17 -2.65 12.64
N LYS A 8 8.86 -3.76 12.89
CA LYS A 8 9.15 -4.78 11.86
C LYS A 8 7.87 -5.42 11.34
N ASN A 9 6.98 -5.84 12.24
CA ASN A 9 5.67 -6.42 11.93
C ASN A 9 4.68 -5.43 11.30
N MET A 10 4.84 -4.11 11.54
CA MET A 10 4.03 -3.08 10.87
C MET A 10 4.58 -2.70 9.48
N LEU A 11 5.88 -2.86 9.22
CA LEU A 11 6.52 -2.54 7.94
C LEU A 11 6.49 -3.70 6.94
N GLU A 12 6.50 -4.95 7.40
CA GLU A 12 6.38 -6.13 6.53
C GLU A 12 5.08 -6.17 5.70
N PRO A 13 3.89 -5.87 6.26
CA PRO A 13 2.65 -5.76 5.49
C PRO A 13 2.74 -4.69 4.40
N VAL A 14 3.36 -3.54 4.70
CA VAL A 14 3.56 -2.42 3.75
C VAL A 14 4.49 -2.83 2.60
N LYS A 15 5.51 -3.65 2.87
CA LYS A 15 6.39 -4.20 1.82
C LYS A 15 5.71 -5.25 0.94
N SER A 16 4.72 -5.97 1.46
CA SER A 16 3.97 -7.00 0.73
C SER A 16 2.82 -6.46 -0.13
N LEU A 17 2.35 -5.26 0.20
CA LEU A 17 1.24 -4.53 -0.41
C LEU A 17 1.37 -4.33 -1.95
N PRO A 18 2.55 -4.02 -2.52
CA PRO A 18 2.76 -3.97 -3.97
C PRO A 18 2.43 -5.28 -4.69
N LYS A 19 2.78 -6.44 -4.09
CA LYS A 19 2.54 -7.77 -4.68
C LYS A 19 1.06 -8.09 -4.78
N TYR A 20 0.27 -7.71 -3.77
CA TYR A 20 -1.18 -7.85 -3.80
C TYR A 20 -1.82 -6.92 -4.84
N PHE A 21 -1.28 -5.71 -4.98
CA PHE A 21 -1.75 -4.74 -5.95
C PHE A 21 -1.52 -5.20 -7.40
N ASP A 22 -0.35 -5.78 -7.70
CA ASP A 22 -0.09 -6.34 -9.03
C ASP A 22 -0.99 -7.54 -9.36
N LYS A 23 -1.30 -8.39 -8.36
CA LYS A 23 -2.26 -9.48 -8.53
C LYS A 23 -3.67 -8.93 -8.81
N PHE A 24 -4.07 -7.86 -8.11
CA PHE A 24 -5.34 -7.19 -8.34
C PHE A 24 -5.46 -6.65 -9.77
N LYS A 25 -4.43 -5.95 -10.28
CA LYS A 25 -4.42 -5.45 -11.68
C LYS A 25 -4.64 -6.56 -12.69
N LYS A 26 -3.92 -7.68 -12.54
CA LYS A 26 -4.05 -8.86 -13.42
C LYS A 26 -5.47 -9.43 -13.37
N ASN A 27 -6.07 -9.54 -12.18
CA ASN A 27 -7.42 -10.05 -12.02
C ASN A 27 -8.47 -9.12 -12.65
N VAL A 28 -8.31 -7.80 -12.53
CA VAL A 28 -9.23 -6.82 -13.15
C VAL A 28 -9.18 -6.94 -14.67
N PHE A 29 -7.98 -6.97 -15.26
CA PHE A 29 -7.84 -7.18 -16.71
C PHE A 29 -8.45 -8.50 -17.15
N TYR A 30 -8.11 -9.60 -16.48
CA TYR A 30 -8.63 -10.92 -16.82
C TYR A 30 -10.15 -10.98 -16.74
N TYR A 31 -10.74 -10.49 -15.64
CA TYR A 31 -12.19 -10.50 -15.46
C TYR A 31 -12.91 -9.66 -16.52
N ILE A 32 -12.39 -8.46 -16.82
CA ILE A 32 -13.03 -7.58 -17.81
C ILE A 32 -12.91 -8.17 -19.22
N SER A 33 -11.75 -8.74 -19.56
CA SER A 33 -11.55 -9.44 -20.83
C SER A 33 -12.43 -10.70 -20.94
N ASP A 34 -12.60 -11.48 -19.87
CA ASP A 34 -13.44 -12.68 -19.81
C ASP A 34 -14.95 -12.36 -19.91
N LYS A 35 -15.44 -11.40 -19.11
CA LYS A 35 -16.88 -11.09 -19.03
C LYS A 35 -17.40 -10.17 -20.12
N HIS A 36 -16.57 -9.29 -20.62
CA HIS A 36 -17.01 -8.25 -21.56
C HIS A 36 -16.33 -8.35 -22.93
N GLY A 37 -15.32 -9.21 -23.08
CA GLY A 37 -14.51 -9.35 -24.30
C GLY A 37 -13.45 -8.24 -24.43
N ASP A 38 -12.46 -8.47 -25.29
CA ASP A 38 -11.33 -7.54 -25.50
C ASP A 38 -11.68 -6.37 -26.46
N ARG A 39 -12.62 -5.51 -26.03
CA ARG A 39 -13.01 -4.29 -26.77
C ARG A 39 -12.27 -3.07 -26.22
N TRP A 40 -12.10 -2.04 -27.05
CA TRP A 40 -11.46 -0.77 -26.66
C TRP A 40 -12.14 -0.13 -25.43
N ALA A 41 -13.47 -0.12 -25.37
CA ALA A 41 -14.21 0.40 -24.22
C ALA A 41 -13.90 -0.37 -22.92
N ASN A 42 -13.78 -1.70 -23.00
CA ASN A 42 -13.49 -2.55 -21.84
C ASN A 42 -12.04 -2.41 -21.38
N ARG A 43 -11.10 -2.25 -22.31
CA ARG A 43 -9.72 -1.89 -21.98
C ARG A 43 -9.68 -0.57 -21.21
N ASN A 44 -10.35 0.47 -21.71
CA ASN A 44 -10.43 1.76 -21.00
C ASN A 44 -11.12 1.65 -19.64
N MET A 45 -12.15 0.80 -19.51
CA MET A 45 -12.80 0.51 -18.22
C MET A 45 -11.83 -0.18 -17.24
N ALA A 46 -11.05 -1.16 -17.71
CA ALA A 46 -10.02 -1.82 -16.91
C ALA A 46 -8.92 -0.84 -16.47
N TRP A 47 -8.44 0.00 -17.39
CA TRP A 47 -7.49 1.07 -17.07
C TRP A 47 -8.04 2.07 -16.05
N PHE A 48 -9.30 2.49 -16.19
CA PHE A 48 -9.95 3.39 -15.25
C PHE A 48 -10.02 2.78 -13.84
N ILE A 49 -10.49 1.53 -13.73
CA ILE A 49 -10.57 0.81 -12.45
C ILE A 49 -9.18 0.69 -11.82
N ILE A 50 -8.17 0.29 -12.60
CA ILE A 50 -6.79 0.17 -12.11
C ILE A 50 -6.24 1.52 -11.65
N ALA A 51 -6.51 2.60 -12.38
CA ALA A 51 -6.07 3.95 -12.02
C ALA A 51 -6.70 4.41 -10.70
N THR A 52 -8.01 4.23 -10.51
CA THR A 52 -8.70 4.58 -9.26
C THR A 52 -8.11 3.83 -8.07
N TRP A 53 -7.91 2.52 -8.21
CA TRP A 53 -7.35 1.70 -7.14
C TRP A 53 -5.87 1.99 -6.88
N THR A 54 -5.11 2.44 -7.88
CA THR A 54 -3.72 2.90 -7.72
C THR A 54 -3.68 4.16 -6.86
N THR A 55 -4.60 5.10 -7.09
CA THR A 55 -4.70 6.32 -6.28
C THR A 55 -5.06 6.00 -4.83
N VAL A 56 -6.02 5.10 -4.59
CA VAL A 56 -6.38 4.65 -3.24
C VAL A 56 -5.17 4.01 -2.54
N TYR A 57 -4.47 3.12 -3.25
CA TYR A 57 -3.25 2.49 -2.75
C TYR A 57 -2.20 3.54 -2.34
N PHE A 58 -1.94 4.53 -3.19
CA PHE A 58 -0.97 5.59 -2.92
C PHE A 58 -1.34 6.41 -1.69
N VAL A 59 -2.61 6.78 -1.53
CA VAL A 59 -3.10 7.53 -0.36
C VAL A 59 -2.93 6.70 0.93
N VAL A 60 -3.22 5.40 0.89
CA VAL A 60 -3.05 4.53 2.06
C VAL A 60 -1.56 4.35 2.39
N SER A 61 -0.71 4.09 1.39
CA SER A 61 0.73 3.92 1.59
C SER A 61 1.36 5.19 2.19
N THR A 62 1.04 6.36 1.65
CA THR A 62 1.56 7.64 2.16
C THR A 62 1.09 7.94 3.58
N LYS A 63 -0.18 7.61 3.92
CA LYS A 63 -0.67 7.72 5.31
C LYS A 63 0.06 6.76 6.25
N MET A 64 0.33 5.52 5.83
CA MET A 64 1.09 4.54 6.61
C MET A 64 2.54 4.98 6.81
N GLU A 65 3.22 5.46 5.76
CA GLU A 65 4.59 5.97 5.83
C GLU A 65 4.71 7.18 6.76
N LYS A 66 3.78 8.15 6.66
CA LYS A 66 3.75 9.30 7.57
C LYS A 66 3.55 8.87 9.02
N SER A 67 2.78 7.81 9.26
CA SER A 67 2.55 7.26 10.59
C SER A 67 3.78 6.54 11.12
N ALA A 68 4.49 5.79 10.27
CA ALA A 68 5.77 5.16 10.60
C ALA A 68 6.87 6.19 10.92
N LEU A 69 6.92 7.31 10.18
CA LEU A 69 7.84 8.42 10.44
C LEU A 69 7.56 9.09 11.79
N ARG A 70 6.30 9.35 12.12
CA ARG A 70 5.91 9.87 13.46
C ARG A 70 6.32 8.92 14.58
N LEU A 71 6.12 7.62 14.40
CA LEU A 71 6.56 6.60 15.36
C LEU A 71 8.09 6.57 15.52
N LYS A 72 8.85 6.79 14.44
CA LYS A 72 10.32 6.88 14.49
C LYS A 72 10.78 8.13 15.25
N MET A 73 10.16 9.28 15.00
CA MET A 73 10.47 10.53 15.71
C MET A 73 10.14 10.41 17.20
N ALA A 74 8.96 9.91 17.56
CA ALA A 74 8.56 9.71 18.96
C ALA A 74 9.55 8.81 19.73
N LYS A 75 10.05 7.74 19.10
CA LYS A 75 11.08 6.87 19.70
C LYS A 75 12.41 7.57 19.92
N ASN A 76 12.83 8.43 18.98
CA ASN A 76 14.07 9.19 19.11
C ASN A 76 13.95 10.28 20.21
N THR A 77 12.80 10.95 20.30
CA THR A 77 12.50 11.92 21.35
C THR A 77 12.45 11.27 22.73
N GLN A 78 11.82 10.10 22.86
CA GLN A 78 11.78 9.36 24.12
C GLN A 78 13.17 8.93 24.60
N LYS A 79 14.05 8.49 23.68
CA LYS A 79 15.46 8.17 23.99
C LYS A 79 16.23 9.38 24.50
N PHE A 80 16.06 10.54 23.86
CA PHE A 80 16.71 11.79 24.27
C PHE A 80 16.26 12.22 25.67
N ILE A 81 14.96 12.16 25.94
CA ILE A 81 14.39 12.52 27.25
C ILE A 81 14.87 11.56 28.35
N SER A 82 15.00 10.26 28.08
CA SER A 82 15.47 9.27 29.07
C SER A 82 16.97 9.29 29.35
N SER A 83 17.75 10.10 28.62
CA SER A 83 19.21 10.21 28.75
C SER A 83 19.68 11.52 29.39
N GLN A 84 18.75 12.36 29.86
CA GLN A 84 19.00 13.46 30.80
C GLN A 84 18.79 12.97 32.23
#